data_AF-A0A6V8QGQ4-F1
#
_entry.id   AF-A0A6V8QGQ4-F1
#
_cell.length_a   1.000
_cell.length_b   1.000
_cell.length_c   1.000
_cell.angle_alpha   90.00
_cell.angle_beta   90.00
_cell.angle_gamma   90.00
#
_symmetry.space_group_name_H-M   'P 1'
#
loop_
_entity.id
_entity.type
_entity.pdbx_description
1 polymer ?
#
loop_
_entity_poly.entity_id
_entity_poly.type
_entity_poly.pdbx_seq_one_letter_code
_entity_poly.pdbx_strand_id
1 'polypeptide(L)'
;MARRQLTDQEKKKVVERHTKDGVLRCFVDNEPIEDPDQVEFHHITPWSEDGSTNIDNIAPVCREHHRRIRTLSLQEFRDKLNLDRFFEDGFKKADGVRLDDVLASRLGKDGYGKTCRIETYDNYVKVYWHNGQAELFPLYRCPVTHFTYFYALVSIKHLKNDRELQPRPLEPVRMWELYRHFLRYTQLAPAICRLADSQILLFDGQHKTAAQVWAGQQQVECKIYLEADPRAIKETVLTAHDKLRQMPFYTSTLIARYSDLFREDWEQYLERPGQKSEAGFVEFLVRIKDLTKAEAVKRLRSAIQNDILEYPENRLREYIAEKNKTRKNPLTVSAVQRTFFAEFVASPPIDAELESPEDFRQREKENLIRLLNLIVDISLVNRWNPEARNEAHRTAERIYAAGSLRAWAPMLRVVIAQALNLIDDEERRRVFFREVDEEAFGIIERYLKKLFSHKLWFDSDPEIDNNLRVNNPEHVKEFFRRRGLSPEWILGLEV
;
A
#
# COMPACT_ATOMS: atom_id res chain seq x y z
N MET A 1 -30.45 -5.03 -12.21
CA MET A 1 -30.79 -6.24 -13.01
C MET A 1 -30.87 -7.43 -12.06
N ALA A 2 -31.92 -8.23 -12.12
CA ALA A 2 -32.13 -9.37 -11.21
C ALA A 2 -31.14 -10.50 -11.51
N ARG A 3 -30.52 -11.08 -10.47
CA ARG A 3 -29.66 -12.28 -10.59
C ARG A 3 -30.49 -13.44 -11.14
N ARG A 4 -30.07 -14.03 -12.27
CA ARG A 4 -30.63 -15.29 -12.80
C ARG A 4 -30.49 -16.38 -11.74
N GLN A 5 -31.60 -16.94 -11.26
CA GLN A 5 -31.60 -18.11 -10.39
C GLN A 5 -31.78 -19.36 -11.22
N LEU A 6 -30.98 -20.39 -10.93
CA LEU A 6 -31.08 -21.70 -11.58
C LEU A 6 -32.34 -22.44 -11.13
N THR A 7 -33.05 -23.04 -12.09
CA THR A 7 -34.11 -23.99 -11.79
C THR A 7 -33.55 -25.32 -11.29
N ASP A 8 -34.34 -26.11 -10.57
CA ASP A 8 -33.87 -27.40 -10.04
C ASP A 8 -33.53 -28.41 -11.14
N GLN A 9 -34.16 -28.30 -12.32
CA GLN A 9 -33.79 -29.10 -13.50
C GLN A 9 -32.41 -28.72 -14.03
N GLU A 10 -32.06 -27.43 -14.03
CA GLU A 10 -30.73 -26.97 -14.47
C GLU A 10 -29.64 -27.36 -13.47
N LYS A 11 -29.92 -27.28 -12.17
CA LYS A 11 -28.99 -27.75 -11.12
C LYS A 11 -28.65 -29.24 -11.30
N LYS A 12 -29.65 -30.09 -11.57
CA LYS A 12 -29.44 -31.53 -11.85
C LYS A 12 -28.51 -31.74 -13.05
N LYS A 13 -28.72 -31.00 -14.15
CA LYS A 13 -27.85 -31.07 -15.33
C LYS A 13 -26.40 -30.67 -15.04
N VAL A 14 -26.19 -29.65 -14.21
CA VAL A 14 -24.84 -29.24 -13.79
C VAL A 14 -24.20 -30.36 -12.94
N VAL A 15 -24.93 -30.92 -11.97
CA VAL A 15 -24.44 -32.02 -11.13
C VAL A 15 -24.03 -33.23 -11.99
N GLU A 16 -24.90 -33.67 -12.91
CA GLU A 16 -24.62 -34.81 -13.80
C GLU A 16 -23.33 -34.60 -14.62
N ARG A 17 -23.13 -33.39 -15.17
CA ARG A 17 -21.94 -33.07 -15.98
C ARG A 17 -20.63 -33.05 -15.20
N HIS A 18 -20.69 -32.70 -13.92
CA HIS A 18 -19.52 -32.57 -13.05
C HIS A 18 -19.34 -33.78 -12.12
N THR A 19 -20.17 -34.81 -12.28
CA THR A 19 -20.01 -36.10 -11.62
C THR A 19 -19.07 -36.97 -12.44
N LYS A 20 -17.96 -37.37 -11.84
CA LYS A 20 -16.98 -38.28 -12.46
C LYS A 20 -16.88 -39.54 -11.61
N ASP A 21 -17.01 -40.70 -12.24
CA ASP A 21 -16.96 -41.99 -11.55
C ASP A 21 -18.00 -42.11 -10.41
N GLY A 22 -19.18 -41.52 -10.61
CA GLY A 22 -20.28 -41.51 -9.62
C GLY A 22 -20.10 -40.52 -8.47
N VAL A 23 -19.03 -39.72 -8.48
CA VAL A 23 -18.73 -38.73 -7.42
C VAL A 23 -18.82 -37.31 -7.97
N LEU A 24 -19.65 -36.47 -7.35
CA LEU A 24 -19.70 -35.04 -7.64
C LEU A 24 -18.41 -34.38 -7.16
N ARG A 25 -17.74 -33.63 -8.03
CA ARG A 25 -16.47 -32.97 -7.70
C ARG A 25 -16.60 -31.45 -7.73
N CYS A 26 -15.95 -30.80 -6.77
CA CYS A 26 -15.85 -29.34 -6.72
C CYS A 26 -15.02 -28.84 -7.91
N PHE A 27 -15.51 -27.82 -8.62
CA PHE A 27 -14.83 -27.29 -9.80
C PHE A 27 -13.43 -26.71 -9.50
N VAL A 28 -13.25 -26.20 -8.29
CA VAL A 28 -12.07 -25.42 -7.88
C VAL A 28 -10.83 -26.32 -7.73
N ASP A 29 -10.97 -27.44 -7.03
CA ASP A 29 -9.87 -28.34 -6.64
C ASP A 29 -10.04 -29.77 -7.16
N ASN A 30 -11.21 -30.10 -7.74
CA ASN A 30 -11.59 -31.42 -8.22
C ASN A 30 -11.72 -32.47 -7.08
N GLU A 31 -11.85 -32.03 -5.83
CA GLU A 31 -12.11 -32.92 -4.69
C GLU A 31 -13.59 -33.37 -4.61
N PRO A 32 -13.88 -34.56 -4.07
CA PRO A 32 -15.24 -35.03 -3.84
C PRO A 32 -16.07 -34.07 -2.97
N ILE A 33 -17.32 -33.82 -3.37
CA ILE A 33 -18.33 -33.20 -2.52
C ILE A 33 -19.16 -34.34 -1.92
N GLU A 34 -18.85 -34.73 -0.69
CA GLU A 34 -19.47 -35.89 -0.03
C GLU A 34 -20.93 -35.66 0.35
N ASP A 35 -21.31 -34.42 0.66
CA ASP A 35 -22.66 -34.03 1.04
C ASP A 35 -23.30 -33.16 -0.07
N PRO A 36 -24.31 -33.67 -0.80
CA PRO A 36 -25.04 -32.93 -1.82
C PRO A 36 -25.68 -31.64 -1.30
N ASP A 37 -25.98 -31.52 0.00
CA ASP A 37 -26.56 -30.31 0.59
C ASP A 37 -25.51 -29.19 0.81
N GLN A 38 -24.23 -29.49 0.61
CA GLN A 38 -23.12 -28.50 0.66
C GLN A 38 -22.69 -28.04 -0.74
N VAL A 39 -23.41 -28.43 -1.80
CA VAL A 39 -23.12 -27.95 -3.17
C VAL A 39 -23.73 -26.57 -3.39
N GLU A 40 -22.92 -25.66 -3.87
CA GLU A 40 -23.32 -24.35 -4.35
C GLU A 40 -23.04 -24.26 -5.86
N PHE A 41 -23.76 -23.39 -6.57
CA PHE A 41 -23.58 -23.21 -8.02
C PHE A 41 -23.16 -21.78 -8.31
N HIS A 42 -22.05 -21.62 -9.04
CA HIS A 42 -21.52 -20.31 -9.38
C HIS A 42 -21.07 -20.27 -10.85
N HIS A 43 -21.02 -19.07 -11.42
CA HIS A 43 -20.53 -18.89 -12.78
C HIS A 43 -19.03 -19.15 -12.86
N ILE A 44 -18.60 -19.84 -13.92
CA ILE A 44 -17.18 -20.05 -14.26
C ILE A 44 -16.55 -18.72 -14.63
N THR A 45 -17.18 -17.99 -15.55
CA THR A 45 -16.90 -16.59 -15.89
C THR A 45 -18.13 -15.72 -15.61
N PRO A 46 -18.03 -14.57 -14.92
CA PRO A 46 -19.20 -13.76 -14.58
C PRO A 46 -19.83 -13.11 -15.82
N TRP A 47 -21.16 -12.88 -15.80
CA TRP A 47 -21.85 -12.14 -16.88
C TRP A 47 -21.32 -10.71 -17.08
N SER A 48 -20.86 -10.06 -16.00
CA SER A 48 -20.22 -8.74 -16.07
C SER A 48 -18.87 -8.75 -16.82
N GLU A 49 -18.35 -9.93 -17.16
CA GLU A 49 -17.08 -10.16 -17.84
C GLU A 49 -17.31 -10.99 -19.11
N ASP A 50 -18.43 -10.73 -19.79
CA ASP A 50 -18.88 -11.41 -21.02
C ASP A 50 -19.09 -12.92 -20.89
N GLY A 51 -19.16 -13.43 -19.65
CA GLY A 51 -19.49 -14.83 -19.37
C GLY A 51 -20.95 -15.14 -19.74
N SER A 52 -21.18 -16.21 -20.48
CA SER A 52 -22.53 -16.64 -20.84
C SER A 52 -23.37 -16.95 -19.60
N THR A 53 -24.66 -16.61 -19.58
CA THR A 53 -25.55 -17.05 -18.49
C THR A 53 -25.99 -18.49 -18.65
N ASN A 54 -25.59 -19.20 -19.71
CA ASN A 54 -25.98 -20.58 -19.97
C ASN A 54 -25.44 -21.56 -18.93
N ILE A 55 -26.08 -22.72 -18.84
CA ILE A 55 -25.71 -23.82 -17.92
C ILE A 55 -24.26 -24.26 -18.11
N ASP A 56 -23.71 -24.15 -19.33
CA ASP A 56 -22.33 -24.52 -19.65
C ASP A 56 -21.28 -23.65 -18.93
N ASN A 57 -21.67 -22.45 -18.49
CA ASN A 57 -20.81 -21.51 -17.76
C ASN A 57 -21.11 -21.53 -16.25
N ILE A 58 -21.75 -22.58 -15.74
CA ILE A 58 -22.05 -22.75 -14.31
C ILE A 58 -21.49 -24.08 -13.85
N ALA A 59 -20.82 -24.07 -12.71
CA ALA A 59 -20.18 -25.26 -12.15
C ALA A 59 -20.48 -25.41 -10.64
N PRO A 60 -20.44 -26.64 -10.12
CA PRO A 60 -20.63 -26.91 -8.70
C PRO A 60 -19.36 -26.56 -7.93
N VAL A 61 -19.55 -25.99 -6.75
CA VAL A 61 -18.48 -25.63 -5.82
C VAL A 61 -18.91 -26.01 -4.40
N CYS A 62 -17.98 -26.53 -3.59
CA CYS A 62 -18.31 -26.85 -2.21
C CYS A 62 -18.55 -25.56 -1.40
N ARG A 63 -19.36 -25.66 -0.35
CA ARG A 63 -19.73 -24.52 0.49
C ARG A 63 -18.55 -23.75 1.07
N GLU A 64 -17.46 -24.43 1.42
CA GLU A 64 -16.25 -23.78 1.93
C GLU A 64 -15.62 -22.86 0.86
N HIS A 65 -15.38 -23.39 -0.34
CA HIS A 65 -14.85 -22.61 -1.45
C HIS A 65 -15.80 -21.48 -1.85
N HIS A 66 -17.11 -21.74 -1.89
CA HIS A 66 -18.10 -20.71 -2.19
C HIS A 66 -18.02 -19.50 -1.25
N ARG A 67 -17.81 -19.73 0.06
CA ARG A 67 -17.62 -18.66 1.05
C ARG A 67 -16.32 -17.87 0.87
N ARG A 68 -15.28 -18.48 0.28
CA ARG A 68 -13.94 -17.89 0.10
C ARG A 68 -13.77 -17.14 -1.22
N ILE A 69 -14.58 -17.45 -2.24
CA ILE A 69 -14.53 -16.83 -3.59
C ILE A 69 -14.63 -15.29 -3.55
N ARG A 70 -15.44 -14.75 -2.62
CA ARG A 70 -15.73 -13.31 -2.48
C ARG A 70 -16.25 -12.71 -3.80
N THR A 71 -15.41 -11.96 -4.52
CA THR A 71 -15.73 -11.26 -5.76
C THR A 71 -15.12 -11.92 -7.01
N LEU A 72 -14.36 -13.01 -6.84
CA LEU A 72 -13.69 -13.69 -7.94
C LEU A 72 -14.66 -14.58 -8.72
N SER A 73 -14.32 -14.88 -9.97
CA SER A 73 -14.94 -15.98 -10.70
C SER A 73 -14.47 -17.35 -10.18
N LEU A 74 -15.17 -18.45 -10.51
CA LEU A 74 -14.68 -19.78 -10.14
C LEU A 74 -13.34 -20.09 -10.80
N GLN A 75 -13.14 -19.64 -12.04
CA GLN A 75 -11.89 -19.81 -12.76
C GLN A 75 -10.76 -19.04 -12.07
N GLU A 76 -10.96 -17.75 -11.79
CA GLU A 76 -9.99 -16.92 -11.09
C GLU A 76 -9.64 -17.49 -9.71
N PHE A 77 -10.63 -17.93 -8.94
CA PHE A 77 -10.40 -18.48 -7.61
C PHE A 77 -9.60 -19.79 -7.65
N ARG A 78 -9.90 -20.67 -8.61
CA ARG A 78 -9.11 -21.89 -8.87
C ARG A 78 -7.67 -21.56 -9.22
N ASP A 79 -7.47 -20.64 -10.15
CA ASP A 79 -6.13 -20.26 -10.60
C ASP A 79 -5.31 -19.59 -9.49
N LYS A 80 -5.98 -18.82 -8.63
CA LYS A 80 -5.38 -18.24 -7.42
C LYS A 80 -4.94 -19.32 -6.44
N LEU A 81 -5.79 -20.31 -6.14
CA LEU A 81 -5.40 -21.41 -5.24
C LEU A 81 -4.25 -22.24 -5.81
N ASN A 82 -4.23 -22.47 -7.13
CA ASN A 82 -3.09 -23.11 -7.79
C ASN A 82 -1.82 -22.28 -7.65
N LEU A 83 -1.94 -20.96 -7.77
CA LEU A 83 -0.82 -20.03 -7.64
C LEU A 83 -0.28 -20.00 -6.21
N ASP A 84 -1.17 -19.90 -5.22
CA ASP A 84 -0.83 -19.90 -3.79
C ASP A 84 -0.06 -21.18 -3.43
N ARG A 85 -0.57 -22.36 -3.84
CA ARG A 85 0.10 -23.65 -3.66
C ARG A 85 1.48 -23.71 -4.34
N PHE A 86 1.57 -23.19 -5.57
CA PHE A 86 2.84 -23.14 -6.31
C PHE A 86 3.91 -22.31 -5.57
N PHE A 87 3.52 -21.18 -4.97
CA PHE A 87 4.43 -20.37 -4.18
C PHE A 87 4.72 -20.97 -2.79
N GLU A 88 3.77 -21.64 -2.13
CA GLU A 88 4.01 -22.36 -0.87
C GLU A 88 5.16 -23.38 -0.99
N ASP A 89 5.17 -24.16 -2.07
CA ASP A 89 6.28 -25.08 -2.35
C ASP A 89 7.56 -24.35 -2.75
N GLY A 90 7.40 -23.23 -3.47
CA GLY A 90 8.48 -22.36 -3.91
C GLY A 90 9.22 -21.65 -2.78
N PHE A 91 8.54 -21.24 -1.71
CA PHE A 91 9.13 -20.55 -0.55
C PHE A 91 10.14 -21.40 0.23
N LYS A 92 10.16 -22.73 -0.01
CA LYS A 92 11.17 -23.63 0.54
C LYS A 92 12.55 -23.46 -0.12
N LYS A 93 12.64 -22.72 -1.25
CA LYS A 93 13.90 -22.49 -1.98
C LYS A 93 14.63 -21.25 -1.48
N ALA A 94 15.94 -21.36 -1.31
CA ALA A 94 16.79 -20.25 -0.86
C ALA A 94 16.87 -19.08 -1.86
N ASP A 95 16.73 -19.35 -3.17
CA ASP A 95 16.78 -18.35 -4.25
C ASP A 95 15.41 -17.82 -4.70
N GLY A 96 14.34 -18.25 -4.01
CA GLY A 96 12.95 -17.92 -4.33
C GLY A 96 12.46 -18.54 -5.63
N VAL A 97 11.20 -18.25 -5.97
CA VAL A 97 10.59 -18.71 -7.23
C VAL A 97 10.98 -17.79 -8.38
N ARG A 98 11.32 -18.34 -9.54
CA ARG A 98 11.70 -17.58 -10.75
C ARG A 98 10.90 -18.04 -11.97
N LEU A 99 11.09 -17.35 -13.10
CA LEU A 99 10.41 -17.71 -14.35
C LEU A 99 10.66 -19.17 -14.76
N ASP A 100 11.87 -19.68 -14.54
CA ASP A 100 12.22 -21.08 -14.80
C ASP A 100 11.28 -22.07 -14.08
N ASP A 101 10.85 -21.76 -12.87
CA ASP A 101 9.96 -22.63 -12.09
C ASP A 101 8.54 -22.65 -12.68
N VAL A 102 8.08 -21.50 -13.17
CA VAL A 102 6.78 -21.36 -13.84
C VAL A 102 6.79 -22.12 -15.18
N LEU A 103 7.88 -21.96 -15.95
CA LEU A 103 8.08 -22.69 -17.20
C LEU A 103 8.15 -24.20 -16.96
N ALA A 104 8.89 -24.63 -15.94
CA ALA A 104 8.99 -26.04 -15.56
C ALA A 104 7.64 -26.62 -15.11
N SER A 105 6.83 -25.85 -14.38
CA SER A 105 5.48 -26.26 -13.96
C SER A 105 4.53 -26.44 -15.16
N ARG A 106 4.75 -25.72 -16.27
CA ARG A 106 3.87 -25.78 -17.45
C ARG A 106 4.36 -26.72 -18.54
N LEU A 107 5.67 -26.81 -18.76
CA LEU A 107 6.28 -27.55 -19.86
C LEU A 107 7.07 -28.78 -19.41
N GLY A 108 7.27 -28.95 -18.10
CA GLY A 108 8.24 -29.90 -17.54
C GLY A 108 9.65 -29.32 -17.48
N LYS A 109 10.53 -29.94 -16.68
CA LYS A 109 11.90 -29.46 -16.40
C LYS A 109 12.76 -29.29 -17.67
N ASP A 110 12.57 -30.17 -18.65
CA ASP A 110 13.31 -30.15 -19.92
C ASP A 110 12.50 -29.52 -21.07
N GLY A 111 11.36 -28.91 -20.77
CA GLY A 111 10.43 -28.38 -21.76
C GLY A 111 10.74 -26.96 -22.25
N TYR A 112 11.64 -26.24 -21.57
CA TYR A 112 11.97 -24.83 -21.83
C TYR A 112 13.48 -24.61 -22.09
N GLY A 113 13.87 -23.38 -22.42
CA GLY A 113 15.26 -23.02 -22.74
C GLY A 113 15.82 -23.71 -24.00
N LYS A 114 14.97 -24.10 -24.96
CA LYS A 114 15.42 -24.72 -26.22
C LYS A 114 16.29 -23.75 -27.01
N THR A 115 17.41 -24.28 -27.53
CA THR A 115 18.39 -23.47 -28.26
C THR A 115 17.84 -22.96 -29.59
N CYS A 116 18.46 -21.90 -30.10
CA CYS A 116 18.23 -21.35 -31.42
C CYS A 116 19.57 -21.00 -32.05
N ARG A 117 19.69 -21.19 -33.36
CA ARG A 117 20.85 -20.72 -34.13
C ARG A 117 20.50 -19.42 -34.82
N ILE A 118 21.45 -18.49 -34.87
CA ILE A 118 21.23 -17.16 -35.46
C ILE A 118 22.25 -16.89 -36.55
N GLU A 119 21.80 -16.35 -37.68
CA GLU A 119 22.63 -15.79 -38.74
C GLU A 119 22.30 -14.31 -38.92
N THR A 120 23.29 -13.44 -38.75
CA THR A 120 23.14 -11.99 -38.81
C THR A 120 23.53 -11.45 -40.18
N TYR A 121 22.72 -10.54 -40.71
CA TYR A 121 22.97 -9.80 -41.94
C TYR A 121 22.81 -8.30 -41.66
N ASP A 122 23.12 -7.43 -42.63
CA ASP A 122 23.17 -5.97 -42.40
C ASP A 122 21.87 -5.38 -41.81
N ASN A 123 20.71 -5.78 -42.36
CA ASN A 123 19.40 -5.21 -41.99
C ASN A 123 18.43 -6.22 -41.38
N TYR A 124 18.81 -7.49 -41.30
CA TYR A 124 17.95 -8.54 -40.78
C TYR A 124 18.73 -9.63 -40.09
N VAL A 125 18.04 -10.39 -39.26
CA VAL A 125 18.55 -11.56 -38.58
C VAL A 125 17.68 -12.76 -38.91
N LYS A 126 18.32 -13.88 -39.24
CA LYS A 126 17.65 -15.15 -39.50
C LYS A 126 17.81 -16.06 -38.30
N VAL A 127 16.69 -16.44 -37.70
CA VAL A 127 16.63 -17.27 -36.49
C VAL A 127 16.13 -18.66 -36.87
N TYR A 128 16.89 -19.68 -36.50
CA TYR A 128 16.55 -21.09 -36.66
C TYR A 128 16.13 -21.64 -35.29
N TRP A 129 14.83 -21.76 -35.08
CA TRP A 129 14.25 -22.32 -33.87
C TRP A 129 14.43 -23.84 -33.80
N HIS A 130 14.71 -24.38 -32.61
CA HIS A 130 14.72 -25.84 -32.41
C HIS A 130 13.39 -26.47 -32.83
N ASN A 131 13.44 -27.37 -33.82
CA ASN A 131 12.28 -28.03 -34.43
C ASN A 131 11.24 -27.06 -35.04
N GLY A 132 11.66 -25.85 -35.42
CA GLY A 132 10.81 -24.84 -36.06
C GLY A 132 11.31 -24.45 -37.45
N GLN A 133 10.50 -23.65 -38.14
CA GLN A 133 10.94 -23.01 -39.39
C GLN A 133 11.88 -21.85 -39.08
N ALA A 134 12.75 -21.52 -40.04
CA ALA A 134 13.58 -20.35 -39.93
C ALA A 134 12.74 -19.08 -40.16
N GLU A 135 12.92 -18.08 -39.29
CA GLU A 135 12.21 -16.80 -39.36
C GLU A 135 13.19 -15.65 -39.60
N LEU A 136 12.72 -14.60 -40.27
CA LEU A 136 13.49 -13.41 -40.59
C LEU A 136 12.93 -12.23 -39.80
N PHE A 137 13.80 -11.53 -39.06
CA PHE A 137 13.42 -10.34 -38.29
C PHE A 137 14.26 -9.15 -38.71
N PRO A 138 13.69 -7.92 -38.74
CA PRO A 138 14.49 -6.71 -38.93
C PRO A 138 15.51 -6.55 -37.79
N LEU A 139 16.72 -6.18 -38.17
CA LEU A 139 17.82 -5.92 -37.23
C LEU A 139 17.89 -4.41 -36.95
N TYR A 140 17.95 -4.07 -35.67
CA TYR A 140 18.04 -2.70 -35.19
C TYR A 140 19.33 -2.50 -34.40
N ARG A 141 19.75 -1.23 -34.28
CA ARG A 141 20.91 -0.84 -33.49
C ARG A 141 20.55 0.27 -32.53
N CYS A 142 20.91 0.10 -31.25
CA CYS A 142 20.72 1.13 -30.24
C CYS A 142 21.60 2.35 -30.56
N PRO A 143 21.06 3.58 -30.62
CA PRO A 143 21.87 4.75 -30.97
C PRO A 143 22.91 5.10 -29.89
N VAL A 144 22.67 4.72 -28.63
CA VAL A 144 23.54 5.05 -27.49
C VAL A 144 24.55 3.95 -27.20
N THR A 145 24.07 2.71 -26.99
CA THR A 145 24.95 1.59 -26.62
C THR A 145 25.51 0.84 -27.83
N HIS A 146 25.02 1.14 -29.04
CA HIS A 146 25.36 0.46 -30.27
C HIS A 146 25.06 -1.04 -30.33
N PHE A 147 24.38 -1.60 -29.32
CA PHE A 147 23.94 -2.99 -29.31
C PHE A 147 22.95 -3.26 -30.43
N THR A 148 23.16 -4.39 -31.10
CA THR A 148 22.23 -4.92 -32.09
C THR A 148 21.12 -5.71 -31.39
N TYR A 149 19.90 -5.53 -31.86
CA TYR A 149 18.73 -6.23 -31.32
C TYR A 149 17.65 -6.41 -32.37
N PHE A 150 16.72 -7.32 -32.09
CA PHE A 150 15.51 -7.51 -32.89
C PHE A 150 14.30 -7.73 -31.97
N TYR A 151 13.10 -7.59 -32.53
CA TYR A 151 11.85 -7.91 -31.85
C TYR A 151 11.26 -9.19 -32.44
N ALA A 152 10.79 -10.10 -31.59
CA ALA A 152 10.16 -11.33 -32.00
C ALA A 152 9.09 -11.79 -31.02
N LEU A 153 8.11 -12.53 -31.52
CA LEU A 153 7.16 -13.26 -30.70
C LEU A 153 7.74 -14.66 -30.43
N VAL A 154 8.30 -14.85 -29.24
CA VAL A 154 9.10 -16.04 -28.90
C VAL A 154 8.23 -17.08 -28.19
N SER A 155 8.29 -18.34 -28.63
CA SER A 155 7.64 -19.41 -27.87
C SER A 155 8.27 -19.57 -26.49
N ILE A 156 7.43 -19.79 -25.48
CA ILE A 156 7.86 -20.01 -24.08
C ILE A 156 8.84 -21.20 -23.95
N LYS A 157 8.87 -22.11 -24.93
CA LYS A 157 9.84 -23.22 -25.01
C LYS A 157 11.29 -22.75 -25.21
N HIS A 158 11.52 -21.59 -25.82
CA HIS A 158 12.86 -21.05 -26.09
C HIS A 158 13.36 -20.09 -25.01
N LEU A 159 12.49 -19.68 -24.08
CA LEU A 159 12.82 -18.76 -23.02
C LEU A 159 13.45 -19.47 -21.83
N LYS A 160 14.36 -18.77 -21.16
CA LYS A 160 14.99 -19.17 -19.90
C LYS A 160 15.30 -17.92 -19.07
N ASN A 161 15.24 -18.01 -17.76
CA ASN A 161 15.57 -16.89 -16.90
C ASN A 161 17.08 -16.62 -16.89
N ASP A 162 17.45 -15.35 -17.06
CA ASP A 162 18.83 -14.91 -16.89
C ASP A 162 19.15 -14.68 -15.41
N ARG A 163 19.72 -15.68 -14.74
CA ARG A 163 20.06 -15.57 -13.31
C ARG A 163 21.16 -14.54 -13.01
N GLU A 164 21.97 -14.17 -14.00
CA GLU A 164 23.07 -13.23 -13.83
C GLU A 164 22.57 -11.78 -13.82
N LEU A 165 21.58 -11.49 -14.68
CA LEU A 165 21.07 -10.15 -14.93
C LEU A 165 19.71 -9.87 -14.27
N GLN A 166 18.93 -10.90 -13.91
CA GLN A 166 17.65 -10.75 -13.19
C GLN A 166 17.85 -10.85 -11.67
N PRO A 167 17.93 -9.71 -10.94
CA PRO A 167 18.27 -9.72 -9.53
C PRO A 167 17.19 -10.33 -8.63
N ARG A 168 15.92 -10.34 -9.04
CA ARG A 168 14.80 -10.58 -8.12
C ARG A 168 13.99 -11.85 -8.41
N PRO A 169 13.54 -12.55 -7.36
CA PRO A 169 12.55 -13.60 -7.50
C PRO A 169 11.16 -13.03 -7.85
N LEU A 170 10.26 -13.92 -8.27
CA LEU A 170 8.85 -13.65 -8.44
C LEU A 170 8.20 -13.37 -7.08
N GLU A 171 7.20 -12.48 -7.10
CA GLU A 171 6.42 -12.10 -5.93
C GLU A 171 4.96 -12.52 -6.15
N PRO A 172 4.34 -13.25 -5.21
CA PRO A 172 3.02 -13.83 -5.42
C PRO A 172 1.93 -12.79 -5.70
N VAL A 173 1.90 -11.72 -4.90
CA VAL A 173 0.88 -10.65 -5.02
C VAL A 173 0.96 -10.00 -6.40
N ARG A 174 2.17 -9.59 -6.80
CA ARG A 174 2.41 -8.96 -8.09
C ARG A 174 2.11 -9.89 -9.28
N MET A 175 2.43 -11.18 -9.13
CA MET A 175 2.13 -12.19 -10.15
C MET A 175 0.61 -12.35 -10.32
N TRP A 176 -0.14 -12.39 -9.21
CA TRP A 176 -1.60 -12.45 -9.23
C TRP A 176 -2.25 -11.23 -9.90
N GLU A 177 -1.79 -10.02 -9.58
CA GLU A 177 -2.30 -8.78 -10.20
C GLU A 177 -2.06 -8.76 -11.71
N LEU A 178 -0.83 -9.11 -12.13
CA LEU A 178 -0.49 -9.20 -13.55
C LEU A 178 -1.25 -10.31 -14.27
N TYR A 179 -1.48 -11.45 -13.62
CA TYR A 179 -2.29 -12.53 -14.16
C TYR A 179 -3.69 -12.02 -14.51
N ARG A 180 -4.37 -11.38 -13.55
CA ARG A 180 -5.71 -10.82 -13.78
C ARG A 180 -5.70 -9.75 -14.87
N HIS A 181 -4.64 -8.93 -14.92
CA HIS A 181 -4.48 -7.93 -15.96
C HIS A 181 -4.41 -8.57 -17.36
N PHE A 182 -3.55 -9.59 -17.54
CA PHE A 182 -3.36 -10.23 -18.85
C PHE A 182 -4.50 -11.15 -19.30
N LEU A 183 -5.48 -11.42 -18.44
CA LEU A 183 -6.75 -12.02 -18.87
C LEU A 183 -7.59 -11.06 -19.73
N ARG A 184 -7.36 -9.74 -19.63
CA ARG A 184 -8.22 -8.71 -20.25
C ARG A 184 -7.47 -7.71 -21.11
N TYR A 185 -6.21 -7.45 -20.76
CA TYR A 185 -5.42 -6.36 -21.33
C TYR A 185 -4.14 -6.89 -21.96
N THR A 186 -3.67 -6.17 -22.99
CA THR A 186 -2.42 -6.48 -23.67
C THR A 186 -1.21 -5.97 -22.90
N GLN A 187 -0.06 -6.60 -23.12
CA GLN A 187 1.22 -6.09 -22.64
C GLN A 187 1.66 -4.88 -23.48
N LEU A 188 2.03 -3.79 -22.82
CA LEU A 188 2.46 -2.56 -23.50
C LEU A 188 3.93 -2.56 -23.93
N ALA A 189 4.80 -3.22 -23.16
CA ALA A 189 6.23 -3.21 -23.38
C ALA A 189 6.76 -4.65 -23.43
N PRO A 190 7.55 -5.04 -24.44
CA PRO A 190 8.03 -6.41 -24.59
C PRO A 190 8.98 -6.81 -23.45
N ALA A 191 9.10 -8.10 -23.19
CA ALA A 191 10.13 -8.64 -22.33
C ALA A 191 11.52 -8.39 -22.94
N ILE A 192 12.54 -8.19 -22.09
CA ILE A 192 13.90 -7.90 -22.58
C ILE A 192 14.77 -9.12 -22.33
N CYS A 193 15.41 -9.57 -23.41
CA CYS A 193 16.21 -10.77 -23.46
C CYS A 193 17.58 -10.49 -24.09
N ARG A 194 18.53 -11.40 -23.87
CA ARG A 194 19.77 -11.50 -24.65
C ARG A 194 19.93 -12.92 -25.19
N LEU A 195 20.63 -13.03 -26.31
CA LEU A 195 21.18 -14.30 -26.76
C LEU A 195 22.47 -14.59 -25.99
N ALA A 196 22.55 -15.75 -25.37
CA ALA A 196 23.79 -16.25 -24.76
C ALA A 196 23.82 -17.78 -24.91
N ASP A 197 24.94 -18.32 -25.38
CA ASP A 197 25.12 -19.77 -25.58
C ASP A 197 23.98 -20.42 -26.39
N SER A 198 23.53 -19.75 -27.46
CA SER A 198 22.39 -20.17 -28.30
C SER A 198 21.04 -20.25 -27.56
N GLN A 199 20.92 -19.71 -26.35
CA GLN A 199 19.67 -19.62 -25.58
C GLN A 199 19.18 -18.18 -25.51
N ILE A 200 17.87 -17.99 -25.47
CA ILE A 200 17.26 -16.68 -25.21
C ILE A 200 17.05 -16.54 -23.71
N LEU A 201 17.87 -15.70 -23.08
CA LEU A 201 17.84 -15.44 -21.65
C LEU A 201 17.08 -14.16 -21.36
N LEU A 202 16.00 -14.26 -20.59
CA LEU A 202 15.15 -13.15 -20.19
C LEU A 202 15.66 -12.55 -18.88
N PHE A 203 15.96 -11.25 -18.89
CA PHE A 203 16.48 -10.54 -17.71
C PHE A 203 15.58 -9.40 -17.23
N ASP A 204 14.67 -8.89 -18.05
CA ASP A 204 13.66 -7.90 -17.64
C ASP A 204 12.26 -8.30 -18.12
N GLY A 205 11.26 -8.12 -17.27
CA GLY A 205 9.88 -8.57 -17.51
C GLY A 205 9.50 -9.92 -16.87
N GLN A 206 10.30 -10.46 -15.95
CA GLN A 206 10.09 -11.81 -15.37
C GLN A 206 8.67 -12.02 -14.82
N HIS A 207 8.13 -11.09 -14.02
CA HIS A 207 6.77 -11.20 -13.48
C HIS A 207 5.69 -11.14 -14.56
N LYS A 208 5.89 -10.32 -15.60
CA LYS A 208 4.92 -10.19 -16.70
C LYS A 208 4.85 -11.48 -17.50
N THR A 209 6.01 -11.99 -17.91
CA THR A 209 6.12 -13.25 -18.64
C THR A 209 5.59 -14.43 -17.83
N ALA A 210 5.94 -14.52 -16.54
CA ALA A 210 5.41 -15.56 -15.66
C ALA A 210 3.88 -15.54 -15.55
N ALA A 211 3.28 -14.35 -15.41
CA ALA A 211 1.84 -14.18 -15.35
C ALA A 211 1.15 -14.54 -16.68
N GLN A 212 1.72 -14.15 -17.82
CA GLN A 212 1.22 -14.54 -19.15
C GLN A 212 1.25 -16.05 -19.35
N VAL A 213 2.37 -16.70 -18.99
CA VAL A 213 2.51 -18.17 -19.01
C VAL A 213 1.46 -18.82 -18.10
N TRP A 214 1.20 -18.23 -16.93
CA TRP A 214 0.17 -18.72 -16.02
C TRP A 214 -1.25 -18.57 -16.58
N ALA A 215 -1.51 -17.50 -17.34
CA ALA A 215 -2.72 -17.29 -18.14
C ALA A 215 -2.81 -18.18 -19.39
N GLY A 216 -1.85 -19.08 -19.61
CA GLY A 216 -1.88 -20.05 -20.70
C GLY A 216 -1.26 -19.57 -22.02
N GLN A 217 -0.66 -18.38 -22.05
CA GLN A 217 0.00 -17.85 -23.24
C GLN A 217 1.19 -18.75 -23.65
N GLN A 218 1.29 -19.04 -24.95
CA GLN A 218 2.32 -19.92 -25.52
C GLN A 218 3.49 -19.16 -26.15
N GLN A 219 3.33 -17.86 -26.33
CA GLN A 219 4.32 -16.97 -26.93
C GLN A 219 4.36 -15.63 -26.18
N VAL A 220 5.51 -14.97 -26.22
CA VAL A 220 5.81 -13.73 -25.49
C VAL A 220 6.53 -12.77 -26.42
N GLU A 221 6.13 -11.50 -26.40
CA GLU A 221 6.81 -10.45 -27.15
C GLU A 221 8.15 -10.12 -26.50
N CYS A 222 9.24 -10.25 -27.26
CA CYS A 222 10.59 -10.06 -26.75
C CYS A 222 11.39 -9.07 -27.59
N LYS A 223 12.16 -8.22 -26.92
CA LYS A 223 13.31 -7.50 -27.48
C LYS A 223 14.58 -8.29 -27.14
N ILE A 224 15.29 -8.77 -28.15
CA ILE A 224 16.42 -9.69 -27.97
C ILE A 224 17.71 -9.02 -28.43
N TYR A 225 18.66 -8.83 -27.51
CA TYR A 225 20.02 -8.38 -27.84
C TYR A 225 20.89 -9.55 -28.31
N LEU A 226 21.70 -9.36 -29.36
CA LEU A 226 22.55 -10.42 -29.92
C LEU A 226 23.93 -10.49 -29.27
N GLU A 227 24.64 -9.36 -29.19
CA GLU A 227 26.03 -9.27 -28.74
C GLU A 227 26.19 -8.16 -27.68
N ALA A 228 25.24 -8.09 -26.76
CA ALA A 228 25.29 -7.08 -25.72
C ALA A 228 26.28 -7.46 -24.60
N ASP A 229 27.11 -6.50 -24.19
CA ASP A 229 28.00 -6.65 -23.04
C ASP A 229 27.17 -6.86 -21.76
N PRO A 230 27.30 -8.01 -21.08
CA PRO A 230 26.57 -8.29 -19.85
C PRO A 230 26.82 -7.26 -18.76
N ARG A 231 28.02 -6.66 -18.68
CA ARG A 231 28.34 -5.64 -17.67
C ARG A 231 27.55 -4.36 -17.89
N ALA A 232 27.54 -3.87 -19.13
CA ALA A 232 26.76 -2.69 -19.51
C ALA A 232 25.25 -2.91 -19.34
N ILE A 233 24.72 -4.11 -19.66
CA ILE A 233 23.32 -4.44 -19.37
C ILE A 233 23.09 -4.41 -17.86
N LYS A 234 23.94 -5.05 -17.07
CA LYS A 234 23.79 -5.11 -15.61
C LYS A 234 23.79 -3.73 -14.98
N GLU A 235 24.69 -2.84 -15.40
CA GLU A 235 24.74 -1.45 -14.94
C GLU A 235 23.47 -0.69 -15.34
N THR A 236 22.97 -0.89 -16.57
CA THR A 236 21.72 -0.29 -17.04
C THR A 236 20.53 -0.78 -16.21
N VAL A 237 20.42 -2.09 -15.96
CA VAL A 237 19.34 -2.70 -15.17
C VAL A 237 19.39 -2.25 -13.72
N LEU A 238 20.57 -2.20 -13.10
CA LEU A 238 20.75 -1.70 -11.74
C LEU A 238 20.38 -0.21 -11.66
N THR A 239 20.88 0.61 -12.58
CA THR A 239 20.56 2.04 -12.61
C THR A 239 19.08 2.30 -12.85
N ALA A 240 18.43 1.53 -13.73
CA ALA A 240 16.99 1.62 -14.01
C ALA A 240 16.11 1.11 -12.85
N HIS A 241 16.59 0.15 -12.05
CA HIS A 241 15.85 -0.36 -10.90
C HIS A 241 16.15 0.38 -9.59
N ASP A 242 17.26 1.10 -9.51
CA ASP A 242 17.69 1.86 -8.34
C ASP A 242 17.42 3.37 -8.54
N LYS A 243 18.22 4.04 -9.37
CA LYS A 243 18.26 5.51 -9.51
C LYS A 243 17.21 6.10 -10.46
N LEU A 244 16.97 5.43 -11.58
CA LEU A 244 16.06 5.85 -12.65
C LEU A 244 14.77 5.03 -12.64
N ARG A 245 14.49 4.35 -11.51
CA ARG A 245 13.21 3.70 -11.29
C ARG A 245 12.17 4.77 -11.60
N GLN A 246 11.46 4.63 -12.73
CA GLN A 246 10.27 5.42 -13.03
C GLN A 246 9.54 5.49 -11.71
N MET A 247 9.41 6.72 -11.18
CA MET A 247 9.09 7.00 -9.79
C MET A 247 8.22 5.85 -9.29
N PRO A 248 8.75 4.93 -8.44
CA PRO A 248 7.84 4.02 -7.77
C PRO A 248 6.83 4.98 -7.16
N PHE A 249 5.56 4.89 -7.54
CA PHE A 249 4.49 5.72 -7.01
C PHE A 249 4.69 5.77 -5.49
N TYR A 250 5.39 6.81 -5.00
CA TYR A 250 5.68 7.04 -3.58
C TYR A 250 4.43 7.59 -2.90
N THR A 251 3.38 7.72 -3.70
CA THR A 251 2.01 7.58 -3.31
C THR A 251 1.65 6.25 -2.66
N SER A 252 2.47 5.19 -2.58
CA SER A 252 2.06 3.94 -1.89
C SER A 252 1.86 4.07 -0.36
N THR A 253 2.51 5.02 0.32
CA THR A 253 2.26 5.25 1.76
C THR A 253 1.00 6.09 2.00
N LEU A 254 0.70 7.03 1.10
CA LEU A 254 -0.56 7.80 1.06
C LEU A 254 -1.75 6.96 0.54
N ILE A 255 -1.54 6.10 -0.45
CA ILE A 255 -2.54 5.24 -1.12
C ILE A 255 -2.99 4.09 -0.22
N ALA A 256 -2.12 3.55 0.64
CA ALA A 256 -2.44 2.36 1.42
C ALA A 256 -3.50 2.57 2.52
N ARG A 257 -3.84 3.82 2.89
CA ARG A 257 -4.60 4.10 4.12
C ARG A 257 -5.69 5.16 3.99
N TYR A 258 -6.22 5.34 2.79
CA TYR A 258 -7.47 6.06 2.60
C TYR A 258 -8.62 5.09 2.31
N SER A 259 -9.83 5.44 2.75
CA SER A 259 -11.02 4.59 2.53
C SER A 259 -11.17 4.25 1.04
N ASP A 260 -11.72 3.07 0.71
CA ASP A 260 -11.78 2.56 -0.67
C ASP A 260 -12.30 3.60 -1.69
N LEU A 261 -13.31 4.39 -1.31
CA LEU A 261 -13.87 5.48 -2.12
C LEU A 261 -12.93 6.67 -2.34
N PHE A 262 -12.03 6.97 -1.40
CA PHE A 262 -11.07 8.07 -1.49
C PHE A 262 -9.79 7.66 -2.23
N ARG A 263 -9.42 6.39 -2.13
CA ARG A 263 -8.29 5.82 -2.87
C ARG A 263 -8.50 5.92 -4.38
N GLU A 264 -9.67 5.51 -4.86
CA GLU A 264 -10.01 5.59 -6.29
C GLU A 264 -9.99 7.03 -6.83
N ASP A 265 -10.52 7.99 -6.06
CA ASP A 265 -10.51 9.41 -6.44
C ASP A 265 -9.08 9.98 -6.49
N TRP A 266 -8.23 9.59 -5.53
CA TRP A 266 -6.83 9.99 -5.48
C TRP A 266 -6.01 9.38 -6.62
N GLU A 267 -6.18 8.08 -6.90
CA GLU A 267 -5.56 7.40 -8.04
C GLU A 267 -5.94 8.06 -9.37
N GLN A 268 -7.23 8.34 -9.58
CA GLN A 268 -7.71 9.05 -10.77
C GLN A 268 -7.13 10.47 -10.90
N TYR A 269 -6.83 11.15 -9.79
CA TYR A 269 -6.18 12.45 -9.82
C TYR A 269 -4.70 12.32 -10.21
N LEU A 270 -3.99 11.34 -9.67
CA LEU A 270 -2.57 11.08 -9.97
C LEU A 270 -2.34 10.68 -11.42
N GLU A 271 -3.26 9.91 -12.02
CA GLU A 271 -3.20 9.47 -13.42
C GLU A 271 -3.33 10.62 -14.42
N ARG A 272 -3.80 11.79 -13.99
CA ARG A 272 -3.93 12.96 -14.88
C ARG A 272 -2.55 13.56 -15.18
N PRO A 273 -2.35 14.20 -16.33
CA PRO A 273 -1.13 14.97 -16.58
C PRO A 273 -1.06 16.23 -15.69
N GLY A 274 0.14 16.77 -15.49
CA GLY A 274 0.41 18.02 -14.79
C GLY A 274 0.96 17.85 -13.36
N GLN A 275 1.44 18.96 -12.79
CA GLN A 275 1.94 19.00 -11.41
C GLN A 275 0.84 18.58 -10.43
N LYS A 276 1.23 17.83 -9.40
CA LYS A 276 0.31 17.30 -8.39
C LYS A 276 0.49 18.05 -7.10
N SER A 277 -0.61 18.44 -6.46
CA SER A 277 -0.59 19.03 -5.13
C SER A 277 -1.89 18.69 -4.41
N GLU A 278 -1.94 18.88 -3.09
CA GLU A 278 -3.20 18.73 -2.35
C GLU A 278 -4.26 19.72 -2.83
N ALA A 279 -3.83 20.94 -3.18
CA ALA A 279 -4.72 21.96 -3.72
C ALA A 279 -5.28 21.53 -5.08
N GLY A 280 -4.43 20.99 -5.96
CA GLY A 280 -4.87 20.42 -7.24
C GLY A 280 -5.80 19.22 -7.06
N PHE A 281 -5.62 18.41 -6.01
CA PHE A 281 -6.55 17.33 -5.69
C PHE A 281 -7.92 17.86 -5.21
N VAL A 282 -7.94 18.90 -4.38
CA VAL A 282 -9.19 19.55 -3.97
C VAL A 282 -9.92 20.12 -5.19
N GLU A 283 -9.20 20.76 -6.11
CA GLU A 283 -9.78 21.23 -7.37
C GLU A 283 -10.35 20.10 -8.23
N PHE A 284 -9.65 18.96 -8.30
CA PHE A 284 -10.14 17.76 -8.98
C PHE A 284 -11.45 17.26 -8.36
N LEU A 285 -11.53 17.16 -7.03
CA LEU A 285 -12.76 16.74 -6.35
C LEU A 285 -13.93 17.71 -6.62
N VAL A 286 -13.67 19.01 -6.66
CA VAL A 286 -14.71 20.01 -6.96
C VAL A 286 -15.18 19.92 -8.41
N ARG A 287 -14.24 19.84 -9.37
CA ARG A 287 -14.58 19.94 -10.81
C ARG A 287 -15.09 18.64 -11.42
N ILE A 288 -14.64 17.49 -10.90
CA ILE A 288 -14.86 16.18 -11.53
C ILE A 288 -15.83 15.34 -10.72
N LYS A 289 -15.77 15.44 -9.39
CA LYS A 289 -16.61 14.66 -8.47
C LYS A 289 -17.81 15.47 -7.94
N ASP A 290 -17.96 16.72 -8.40
CA ASP A 290 -19.07 17.62 -8.07
C ASP A 290 -19.25 17.85 -6.56
N LEU A 291 -18.15 17.83 -5.80
CA LEU A 291 -18.16 18.18 -4.37
C LEU A 291 -18.06 19.68 -4.16
N THR A 292 -18.62 20.17 -3.05
CA THR A 292 -18.30 21.53 -2.60
C THR A 292 -16.84 21.62 -2.14
N LYS A 293 -16.22 22.80 -2.25
CA LYS A 293 -14.85 23.02 -1.75
C LYS A 293 -14.70 22.66 -0.27
N ALA A 294 -15.71 22.96 0.54
CA ALA A 294 -15.72 22.64 1.97
C ALA A 294 -15.71 21.12 2.23
N GLU A 295 -16.48 20.35 1.47
CA GLU A 295 -16.51 18.89 1.56
C GLU A 295 -15.21 18.27 1.06
N ALA A 296 -14.66 18.75 -0.05
CA ALA A 296 -13.38 18.27 -0.59
C ALA A 296 -12.23 18.47 0.42
N VAL A 297 -12.12 19.66 1.01
CA VAL A 297 -11.12 19.96 2.06
C VAL A 297 -11.36 19.12 3.31
N LYS A 298 -12.62 18.96 3.75
CA LYS A 298 -12.96 18.10 4.88
C LYS A 298 -12.56 16.65 4.62
N ARG A 299 -12.77 16.16 3.40
CA ARG A 299 -12.43 14.78 3.00
C ARG A 299 -10.92 14.57 3.03
N LEU A 300 -10.14 15.46 2.42
CA LEU A 300 -8.68 15.45 2.46
C LEU A 300 -8.15 15.50 3.90
N ARG A 301 -8.68 16.41 4.72
CA ARG A 301 -8.30 16.53 6.14
C ARG A 301 -8.56 15.24 6.91
N SER A 302 -9.74 14.65 6.76
CA SER A 302 -10.08 13.37 7.40
C SER A 302 -9.14 12.25 6.96
N ALA A 303 -8.74 12.25 5.69
CA ALA A 303 -7.79 11.31 5.13
C ALA A 303 -6.46 11.40 5.90
N ILE A 304 -5.82 12.58 5.90
CA ILE A 304 -4.54 12.83 6.58
C ILE A 304 -4.60 12.44 8.06
N GLN A 305 -5.68 12.82 8.75
CA GLN A 305 -5.87 12.52 10.16
C GLN A 305 -6.00 11.00 10.43
N ASN A 306 -6.72 10.28 9.58
CA ASN A 306 -6.87 8.84 9.71
C ASN A 306 -5.54 8.11 9.49
N ASP A 307 -4.73 8.55 8.52
CA ASP A 307 -3.41 7.98 8.28
C ASP A 307 -2.49 8.11 9.49
N ILE A 308 -2.51 9.25 10.19
CA ILE A 308 -1.77 9.44 11.44
C ILE A 308 -2.33 8.55 12.57
N LEU A 309 -3.66 8.48 12.73
CA LEU A 309 -4.29 7.66 13.80
C LEU A 309 -4.03 6.16 13.63
N GLU A 310 -4.11 5.68 12.40
CA GLU A 310 -4.01 4.26 12.08
C GLU A 310 -2.56 3.78 11.91
N TYR A 311 -1.58 4.69 11.97
CA TYR A 311 -0.17 4.35 11.80
C TYR A 311 0.27 3.31 12.86
N PRO A 312 0.91 2.19 12.48
CA PRO A 312 1.21 1.09 13.40
C PRO A 312 2.06 1.49 14.61
N GLU A 313 2.97 2.43 14.44
CA GLU A 313 3.85 2.91 15.52
C GLU A 313 3.19 3.98 16.39
N ASN A 314 1.95 4.39 16.10
CA ASN A 314 1.22 5.37 16.91
C ASN A 314 0.70 4.72 18.20
N ARG A 315 1.47 4.82 19.28
CA ARG A 315 1.12 4.22 20.58
C ARG A 315 -0.03 4.94 21.26
N LEU A 316 -0.36 6.17 20.86
CA LEU A 316 -1.51 6.89 21.41
C LEU A 316 -2.83 6.19 21.08
N ARG A 317 -2.88 5.43 19.97
CA ARG A 317 -4.06 4.69 19.51
C ARG A 317 -4.68 3.80 20.59
N GLU A 318 -3.85 3.13 21.39
CA GLU A 318 -4.30 2.26 22.47
C GLU A 318 -5.06 3.00 23.58
N TYR A 319 -4.91 4.32 23.65
CA TYR A 319 -5.51 5.22 24.65
C TYR A 319 -6.68 6.03 24.10
N ILE A 320 -7.14 5.76 22.87
CA ILE A 320 -8.23 6.47 22.21
C ILE A 320 -9.48 5.57 22.14
N ALA A 321 -10.62 6.10 22.56
CA ALA A 321 -11.93 5.50 22.31
C ALA A 321 -12.60 6.12 21.06
N GLU A 322 -13.34 5.31 20.31
CA GLU A 322 -13.99 5.72 19.06
C GLU A 322 -15.04 6.83 19.25
N LYS A 323 -15.88 6.74 20.28
CA LYS A 323 -17.02 7.67 20.49
C LYS A 323 -16.92 8.44 21.81
N ASN A 324 -16.98 7.73 22.93
CA ASN A 324 -17.01 8.32 24.26
C ASN A 324 -15.81 7.85 25.07
N LYS A 325 -15.31 8.71 25.98
CA LYS A 325 -14.27 8.31 26.94
C LYS A 325 -14.74 7.06 27.67
N THR A 326 -13.92 6.02 27.66
CA THR A 326 -14.17 4.80 28.43
C THR A 326 -13.34 4.87 29.71
N ARG A 327 -13.60 3.98 30.67
CA ARG A 327 -12.69 3.85 31.83
C ARG A 327 -11.26 3.51 31.39
N LYS A 328 -11.09 2.80 30.27
CA LYS A 328 -9.79 2.35 29.77
C LYS A 328 -9.05 3.39 28.93
N ASN A 329 -9.78 4.31 28.29
CA ASN A 329 -9.19 5.25 27.31
C ASN A 329 -9.40 6.72 27.75
N PRO A 330 -8.32 7.47 28.03
CA PRO A 330 -8.40 8.87 28.46
C PRO A 330 -8.91 9.83 27.36
N LEU A 331 -8.78 9.43 26.09
CA LEU A 331 -9.04 10.25 24.92
C LEU A 331 -10.15 9.69 24.04
N THR A 332 -10.73 10.56 23.22
CA THR A 332 -11.59 10.17 22.09
C THR A 332 -10.98 10.67 20.79
N VAL A 333 -11.38 10.09 19.65
CA VAL A 333 -10.96 10.56 18.32
C VAL A 333 -11.23 12.06 18.16
N SER A 334 -12.42 12.52 18.59
CA SER A 334 -12.79 13.94 18.56
C SER A 334 -11.91 14.83 19.43
N ALA A 335 -11.39 14.33 20.56
CA ALA A 335 -10.47 15.08 21.40
C ALA A 335 -9.12 15.27 20.67
N VAL A 336 -8.57 14.19 20.12
CA VAL A 336 -7.32 14.20 19.35
C VAL A 336 -7.41 15.13 18.13
N GLN A 337 -8.52 15.08 17.39
CA GLN A 337 -8.75 15.97 16.25
C GLN A 337 -8.78 17.45 16.63
N ARG A 338 -9.39 17.79 17.77
CA ARG A 338 -9.54 19.19 18.22
C ARG A 338 -8.34 19.72 18.98
N THR A 339 -7.39 18.86 19.35
CA THR A 339 -6.15 19.25 20.02
C THR A 339 -4.96 18.93 19.14
N PHE A 340 -4.46 17.69 19.15
CA PHE A 340 -3.21 17.35 18.48
C PHE A 340 -3.24 17.67 16.99
N PHE A 341 -4.30 17.29 16.26
CA PHE A 341 -4.34 17.56 14.83
C PHE A 341 -4.61 19.03 14.51
N ALA A 342 -5.43 19.70 15.29
CA ALA A 342 -5.68 21.13 15.10
C ALA A 342 -4.42 21.99 15.38
N GLU A 343 -3.57 21.56 16.31
CA GLU A 343 -2.39 22.32 16.70
C GLU A 343 -1.13 21.96 15.89
N PHE A 344 -0.94 20.69 15.51
CA PHE A 344 0.34 20.20 14.97
C PHE A 344 0.31 19.77 13.50
N VAL A 345 -0.87 19.65 12.86
CA VAL A 345 -0.99 19.32 11.44
C VAL A 345 -1.29 20.58 10.65
N ALA A 346 -0.42 20.90 9.68
CA ALA A 346 -0.59 22.00 8.75
C ALA A 346 -1.92 21.84 8.00
N SER A 347 -2.70 22.93 8.00
CA SER A 347 -4.05 22.93 7.45
C SER A 347 -4.02 22.61 5.95
N PRO A 348 -4.63 21.49 5.51
CA PRO A 348 -4.74 21.19 4.09
C PRO A 348 -5.80 22.08 3.42
N PRO A 349 -5.70 22.33 2.10
CA PRO A 349 -4.66 21.80 1.21
C PRO A 349 -3.37 22.61 1.23
N ILE A 350 -2.25 21.94 0.96
CA ILE A 350 -0.95 22.55 0.68
C ILE A 350 -0.72 22.64 -0.84
N ASP A 351 -0.19 23.78 -1.30
CA ASP A 351 0.05 24.03 -2.72
C ASP A 351 1.35 23.40 -3.25
N ALA A 352 2.25 22.98 -2.35
CA ALA A 352 3.51 22.33 -2.69
C ALA A 352 3.28 21.14 -3.63
N GLU A 353 4.16 21.00 -4.61
CA GLU A 353 4.12 19.87 -5.53
C GLU A 353 4.41 18.58 -4.74
N LEU A 354 3.56 17.58 -4.88
CA LEU A 354 3.70 16.28 -4.21
C LEU A 354 5.07 15.70 -4.55
N GLU A 355 5.74 15.15 -3.55
CA GLU A 355 7.07 14.54 -3.67
C GLU A 355 8.19 15.54 -4.06
N SER A 356 7.90 16.85 -4.13
CA SER A 356 8.94 17.87 -4.26
C SER A 356 9.72 18.02 -2.95
N PRO A 357 10.91 18.62 -2.97
CA PRO A 357 11.65 18.95 -1.74
C PRO A 357 10.90 19.86 -0.76
N GLU A 358 9.79 20.48 -1.19
CA GLU A 358 8.93 21.35 -0.38
C GLU A 358 7.72 20.59 0.20
N ASP A 359 7.51 19.32 -0.17
CA ASP A 359 6.46 18.45 0.37
C ASP A 359 6.93 17.76 1.65
N PHE A 360 6.65 18.40 2.79
CA PHE A 360 6.97 17.87 4.11
C PHE A 360 5.83 17.07 4.74
N ARG A 361 4.80 16.62 4.01
CA ARG A 361 3.64 15.94 4.62
C ARG A 361 4.03 14.64 5.34
N GLN A 362 4.95 13.86 4.74
CA GLN A 362 5.45 12.64 5.35
C GLN A 362 6.29 12.94 6.60
N ARG A 363 7.14 13.99 6.55
CA ARG A 363 7.92 14.45 7.71
C ARG A 363 7.03 14.94 8.83
N GLU A 364 5.96 15.66 8.51
CA GLU A 364 4.98 16.12 9.48
C GLU A 364 4.33 14.97 10.25
N LYS A 365 3.92 13.92 9.52
CA LYS A 365 3.41 12.70 10.12
C LYS A 365 4.44 12.06 11.05
N GLU A 366 5.67 11.85 10.57
CA GLU A 366 6.76 11.25 11.35
C GLU A 366 7.03 12.04 12.63
N ASN A 367 7.16 13.36 12.51
CA ASN A 367 7.39 14.27 13.63
C ASN A 367 6.24 14.22 14.65
N LEU A 368 5.00 14.22 14.18
CA LEU A 368 3.83 14.13 15.05
C LEU A 368 3.75 12.77 15.74
N ILE A 369 3.99 11.66 15.03
CA ILE A 369 4.02 10.32 15.65
C ILE A 369 5.09 10.24 16.74
N ARG A 370 6.29 10.79 16.51
CA ARG A 370 7.33 10.89 17.53
C ARG A 370 6.84 11.68 18.75
N LEU A 371 6.24 12.85 18.55
CA LEU A 371 5.67 13.65 19.63
C LEU A 371 4.61 12.88 20.42
N LEU A 372 3.66 12.23 19.74
CA LEU A 372 2.57 11.49 20.37
C LEU A 372 3.11 10.32 21.21
N ASN A 373 4.11 9.60 20.70
CA ASN A 373 4.77 8.53 21.42
C ASN A 373 5.51 9.03 22.68
N LEU A 374 6.22 10.16 22.58
CA LEU A 374 6.84 10.81 23.75
C LEU A 374 5.80 11.20 24.81
N ILE A 375 4.66 11.77 24.38
CA ILE A 375 3.56 12.11 25.28
C ILE A 375 3.04 10.86 25.99
N VAL A 376 2.85 9.75 25.27
CA VAL A 376 2.42 8.46 25.83
C VAL A 376 3.42 7.96 26.88
N ASP A 377 4.71 7.97 26.56
CA ASP A 377 5.76 7.49 27.47
C ASP A 377 5.85 8.30 28.76
N ILE A 378 5.73 9.63 28.66
CA ILE A 378 5.91 10.51 29.81
C ILE A 378 4.65 10.55 30.69
N SER A 379 3.45 10.51 30.09
CA SER A 379 2.20 10.85 30.79
C SER A 379 1.19 9.70 30.94
N LEU A 380 1.30 8.61 30.17
CA LEU A 380 0.33 7.50 30.17
C LEU A 380 0.93 6.16 30.60
N VAL A 381 2.11 5.80 30.08
CA VAL A 381 2.77 4.53 30.42
C VAL A 381 3.04 4.45 31.92
N ASN A 382 2.62 3.35 32.55
CA ASN A 382 2.68 3.13 34.00
C ASN A 382 1.98 4.19 34.88
N ARG A 383 1.25 5.15 34.29
CA ARG A 383 0.52 6.20 35.00
C ARG A 383 -0.99 6.04 34.83
N TRP A 384 -1.47 5.73 33.64
CA TRP A 384 -2.90 5.52 33.40
C TRP A 384 -3.35 4.12 33.84
N ASN A 385 -3.83 4.02 35.08
CA ASN A 385 -4.38 2.78 35.64
C ASN A 385 -5.76 3.01 36.31
N PRO A 386 -6.86 2.84 35.56
CA PRO A 386 -8.22 3.12 36.05
C PRO A 386 -8.72 2.16 37.15
N GLU A 387 -8.07 1.00 37.31
CA GLU A 387 -8.41 0.01 38.34
C GLU A 387 -7.72 0.34 39.66
N ALA A 388 -6.43 0.71 39.63
CA ALA A 388 -5.67 1.03 40.84
C ALA A 388 -6.03 2.39 41.43
N ARG A 389 -6.43 3.38 40.60
CA ARG A 389 -6.80 4.75 41.00
C ARG A 389 -5.77 5.43 41.92
N ASN A 390 -4.50 5.11 41.72
CA ASN A 390 -3.39 5.68 42.46
C ASN A 390 -3.17 7.16 42.07
N GLU A 391 -2.26 7.84 42.78
CA GLU A 391 -1.94 9.24 42.54
C GLU A 391 -1.44 9.51 41.11
N ALA A 392 -0.67 8.56 40.54
CA ALA A 392 -0.23 8.62 39.15
C ALA A 392 -1.41 8.62 38.16
N HIS A 393 -2.45 7.83 38.41
CA HIS A 393 -3.66 7.83 37.60
C HIS A 393 -4.42 9.16 37.69
N ARG A 394 -4.58 9.72 38.90
CA ARG A 394 -5.23 11.03 39.09
C ARG A 394 -4.48 12.15 38.36
N THR A 395 -3.15 12.12 38.40
CA THR A 395 -2.28 13.04 37.66
C THR A 395 -2.56 12.94 36.16
N ALA A 396 -2.61 11.72 35.61
CA ALA A 396 -2.93 11.50 34.20
C ALA A 396 -4.37 11.94 33.85
N GLU A 397 -5.37 11.69 34.72
CA GLU A 397 -6.74 12.17 34.53
C GLU A 397 -6.82 13.71 34.40
N ARG A 398 -6.03 14.44 35.19
CA ARG A 398 -5.95 15.90 35.13
C ARG A 398 -5.30 16.40 33.84
N ILE A 399 -4.21 15.76 33.41
CA ILE A 399 -3.53 16.08 32.14
C ILE A 399 -4.49 15.93 30.95
N TYR A 400 -5.31 14.87 30.97
CA TYR A 400 -6.22 14.54 29.87
C TYR A 400 -7.67 15.00 30.08
N ALA A 401 -7.94 15.81 31.11
CA ALA A 401 -9.23 16.47 31.28
C ALA A 401 -9.53 17.35 30.04
N ALA A 402 -10.79 17.43 29.63
CA ALA A 402 -11.15 18.05 28.34
C ALA A 402 -10.73 19.53 28.25
N GLY A 403 -10.88 20.29 29.33
CA GLY A 403 -10.42 21.68 29.41
C GLY A 403 -8.89 21.78 29.43
N SER A 404 -8.26 20.97 30.28
CA SER A 404 -6.79 20.86 30.40
C SER A 404 -6.11 20.58 29.06
N LEU A 405 -6.53 19.52 28.36
CA LEU A 405 -5.97 19.11 27.07
C LEU A 405 -6.05 20.22 26.02
N ARG A 406 -7.19 20.93 25.96
CA ARG A 406 -7.40 22.06 25.05
C ARG A 406 -6.62 23.32 25.43
N ALA A 407 -6.16 23.41 26.68
CA ALA A 407 -5.35 24.52 27.16
C ALA A 407 -3.85 24.26 26.96
N TRP A 408 -3.34 23.07 27.30
CA TRP A 408 -1.90 22.80 27.22
C TRP A 408 -1.42 22.43 25.81
N ALA A 409 -2.24 21.83 24.94
CA ALA A 409 -1.79 21.47 23.59
C ALA A 409 -1.36 22.71 22.75
N PRO A 410 -2.12 23.83 22.73
CA PRO A 410 -1.64 25.06 22.09
C PRO A 410 -0.39 25.65 22.75
N MET A 411 -0.27 25.55 24.09
CA MET A 411 0.94 26.01 24.80
C MET A 411 2.16 25.20 24.38
N LEU A 412 2.02 23.88 24.25
CA LEU A 412 3.08 23.01 23.77
C LEU A 412 3.49 23.39 22.35
N ARG A 413 2.55 23.71 21.45
CA ARG A 413 2.89 24.22 20.11
C ARG A 413 3.77 25.46 20.17
N VAL A 414 3.45 26.43 21.04
CA VAL A 414 4.25 27.64 21.22
C VAL A 414 5.67 27.31 21.67
N VAL A 415 5.80 26.41 22.65
CA VAL A 415 7.11 25.99 23.17
C VAL A 415 7.93 25.21 22.13
N ILE A 416 7.29 24.32 21.37
CA ILE A 416 7.95 23.59 20.28
C ILE A 416 8.37 24.55 19.16
N ALA A 417 7.54 25.52 18.81
CA ALA A 417 7.92 26.54 17.83
C ALA A 417 9.17 27.32 18.28
N GLN A 418 9.31 27.62 19.56
CA GLN A 418 10.54 28.23 20.10
C GLN A 418 11.73 27.25 20.06
N ALA A 419 11.53 25.97 20.38
CA ALA A 419 12.57 24.94 20.26
C ALA A 419 13.13 24.83 18.83
N LEU A 420 12.27 25.07 17.84
CA LEU A 420 12.59 25.02 16.42
C LEU A 420 12.99 26.40 15.85
N ASN A 421 13.12 27.43 16.70
CA ASN A 421 13.45 28.81 16.32
C ASN A 421 12.49 29.41 15.27
N LEU A 422 11.20 29.10 15.34
CA LEU A 422 10.19 29.60 14.41
C LEU A 422 9.71 31.00 14.80
N ILE A 423 10.08 31.97 13.98
CA ILE A 423 9.79 33.39 14.23
C ILE A 423 8.43 33.77 13.62
N ASP A 424 8.15 33.32 12.41
CA ASP A 424 6.97 33.72 11.64
C ASP A 424 5.69 32.96 12.05
N ASP A 425 4.55 33.65 11.99
CA ASP A 425 3.26 33.09 12.40
C ASP A 425 2.68 32.06 11.41
N GLU A 426 3.05 32.10 10.13
CA GLU A 426 2.75 31.03 9.17
C GLU A 426 3.58 29.77 9.48
N GLU A 427 4.88 29.94 9.76
CA GLU A 427 5.75 28.83 10.16
C GLU A 427 5.29 28.16 11.46
N ARG A 428 4.88 28.95 12.45
CA ARG A 428 4.33 28.44 13.72
C ARG A 428 3.04 27.65 13.54
N ARG A 429 2.23 27.99 12.53
CA ARG A 429 1.01 27.24 12.16
C ARG A 429 1.34 25.94 11.43
N ARG A 430 2.55 25.80 10.90
CA ARG A 430 3.08 24.61 10.24
C ARG A 430 4.30 24.05 10.99
N VAL A 431 4.17 23.95 12.33
CA VAL A 431 5.29 23.66 13.23
C VAL A 431 6.06 22.38 12.88
N PHE A 432 5.36 21.33 12.43
CA PHE A 432 5.97 20.05 12.07
C PHE A 432 6.06 19.76 10.57
N PHE A 433 5.55 20.65 9.71
CA PHE A 433 5.69 20.54 8.25
C PHE A 433 7.10 20.97 7.82
N ARG A 434 8.11 20.23 8.29
CA ARG A 434 9.55 20.47 8.08
C ARG A 434 10.36 19.27 8.54
N GLU A 435 11.66 19.26 8.25
CA GLU A 435 12.58 18.35 8.91
C GLU A 435 12.87 18.82 10.34
N VAL A 436 12.93 17.86 11.28
CA VAL A 436 13.26 18.12 12.69
C VAL A 436 14.32 17.10 13.09
N ASP A 437 15.47 17.60 13.51
CA ASP A 437 16.60 16.75 13.92
C ASP A 437 16.45 16.20 15.35
N GLU A 438 17.36 15.31 15.71
CA GLU A 438 17.39 14.67 17.03
C GLU A 438 17.67 15.65 18.18
N GLU A 439 18.45 16.70 17.93
CA GLU A 439 18.79 17.68 18.96
C GLU A 439 17.54 18.50 19.33
N ALA A 440 16.82 18.98 18.33
CA ALA A 440 15.55 19.65 18.48
C ALA A 440 14.52 18.74 19.18
N PHE A 441 14.42 17.46 18.79
CA PHE A 441 13.54 16.52 19.50
C PHE A 441 13.96 16.30 20.96
N GLY A 442 15.26 16.26 21.25
CA GLY A 442 15.77 16.22 22.62
C GLY A 442 15.38 17.45 23.44
N ILE A 443 15.32 18.64 22.83
CA ILE A 443 14.80 19.85 23.48
C ILE A 443 13.29 19.71 23.74
N ILE A 444 12.51 19.27 22.75
CA ILE A 444 11.06 19.07 22.86
C ILE A 444 10.73 18.08 23.99
N GLU A 445 11.47 16.98 24.10
CA GLU A 445 11.30 16.00 25.18
C GLU A 445 11.53 16.62 26.57
N ARG A 446 12.56 17.47 26.72
CA ARG A 446 12.80 18.19 27.99
C ARG A 446 11.64 19.11 28.35
N TYR A 447 11.09 19.84 27.37
CA TYR A 447 9.93 20.69 27.59
C TYR A 447 8.67 19.91 27.96
N LEU A 448 8.43 18.75 27.32
CA LEU A 448 7.35 17.85 27.69
C LEU A 448 7.49 17.33 29.13
N LYS A 449 8.69 16.87 29.51
CA LYS A 449 8.97 16.43 30.89
C LYS A 449 8.72 17.55 31.89
N LYS A 450 9.16 18.77 31.57
CA LYS A 450 8.93 19.94 32.42
C LYS A 450 7.44 20.27 32.54
N LEU A 451 6.71 20.33 31.44
CA LEU A 451 5.25 20.54 31.42
C LEU A 451 4.52 19.55 32.35
N PHE A 452 4.79 18.26 32.23
CA PHE A 452 4.11 17.22 33.04
C PHE A 452 4.69 17.01 34.44
N SER A 453 5.78 17.69 34.78
CA SER A 453 6.33 17.76 36.14
C SER A 453 5.77 18.90 36.99
N HIS A 454 4.96 19.78 36.41
CA HIS A 454 4.42 20.94 37.11
C HIS A 454 3.50 20.53 38.28
N LYS A 455 3.62 21.22 39.42
CA LYS A 455 2.87 20.92 40.67
C LYS A 455 1.36 20.83 40.51
N LEU A 456 0.81 21.61 39.57
CA LEU A 456 -0.62 21.62 39.24
C LEU A 456 -1.20 20.20 39.03
N TRP A 457 -0.42 19.26 38.49
CA TRP A 457 -0.94 17.94 38.15
C TRP A 457 -1.15 17.03 39.37
N PHE A 458 -0.38 17.22 40.44
CA PHE A 458 -0.39 16.36 41.64
C PHE A 458 -0.74 17.09 42.94
N ASP A 459 -0.99 18.40 42.89
CA ASP A 459 -1.46 19.19 44.03
C ASP A 459 -2.83 18.66 44.56
N SER A 460 -2.98 18.54 45.87
CA SER A 460 -4.17 17.97 46.51
C SER A 460 -5.36 18.92 46.56
N ASP A 461 -5.22 20.16 46.09
CA ASP A 461 -6.28 21.16 46.03
C ASP A 461 -7.50 20.71 45.19
N PRO A 462 -8.70 20.54 45.81
CA PRO A 462 -9.91 20.11 45.11
C PRO A 462 -10.42 21.09 44.04
N GLU A 463 -10.06 22.38 44.12
CA GLU A 463 -10.47 23.36 43.12
C GLU A 463 -9.86 23.09 41.74
N ILE A 464 -8.71 22.40 41.70
CA ILE A 464 -8.02 22.06 40.46
C ILE A 464 -8.93 21.21 39.56
N ASP A 465 -9.52 20.15 40.09
CA ASP A 465 -10.31 19.22 39.29
C ASP A 465 -11.56 19.88 38.67
N ASN A 466 -12.17 20.82 39.40
CA ASN A 466 -13.31 21.59 38.91
C ASN A 466 -12.91 22.52 37.75
N ASN A 467 -11.78 23.21 37.89
CA ASN A 467 -11.30 24.14 36.86
C ASN A 467 -10.82 23.43 35.60
N LEU A 468 -10.10 22.30 35.72
CA LEU A 468 -9.53 21.57 34.57
C LEU A 468 -10.59 20.88 33.68
N ARG A 469 -11.78 20.62 34.22
CA ARG A 469 -12.88 19.97 33.50
C ARG A 469 -13.80 20.94 32.78
N VAL A 470 -13.69 22.26 33.04
CA VAL A 470 -14.50 23.28 32.37
C VAL A 470 -14.26 23.23 30.86
N ASN A 471 -15.35 23.11 30.09
CA ASN A 471 -15.30 23.07 28.63
C ASN A 471 -15.13 24.49 28.02
N ASN A 472 -14.29 25.32 28.63
CA ASN A 472 -13.88 26.64 28.17
C ASN A 472 -12.35 26.72 28.22
N PRO A 473 -11.64 26.59 27.08
CA PRO A 473 -10.18 26.61 27.05
C PRO A 473 -9.57 27.90 27.62
N GLU A 474 -10.21 29.06 27.44
CA GLU A 474 -9.67 30.34 27.93
C GLU A 474 -9.73 30.43 29.45
N HIS A 475 -10.79 29.89 30.07
CA HIS A 475 -10.87 29.75 31.52
C HIS A 475 -9.73 28.90 32.07
N VAL A 476 -9.46 27.76 31.44
CA VAL A 476 -8.40 26.85 31.89
C VAL A 476 -7.01 27.42 31.66
N LYS A 477 -6.78 28.14 30.55
CA LYS A 477 -5.52 28.86 30.30
C LYS A 477 -5.27 29.93 31.36
N GLU A 478 -6.29 30.71 31.71
CA GLU A 478 -6.18 31.70 32.78
C GLU A 478 -5.90 31.05 34.14
N PHE A 479 -6.56 29.92 34.42
CA PHE A 479 -6.27 29.12 35.61
C PHE A 479 -4.84 28.59 35.64
N PHE A 480 -4.30 28.11 34.50
CA PHE A 480 -2.90 27.70 34.38
C PHE A 480 -1.95 28.84 34.73
N ARG A 481 -2.15 30.04 34.16
CA ARG A 481 -1.32 31.22 34.47
C ARG A 481 -1.33 31.56 35.95
N ARG A 482 -2.51 31.59 36.59
CA ARG A 482 -2.64 31.85 38.04
C ARG A 482 -1.90 30.82 38.90
N ARG A 483 -1.77 29.59 38.42
CA ARG A 483 -1.06 28.50 39.10
C ARG A 483 0.41 28.40 38.69
N GLY A 484 0.92 29.32 37.86
CA GLY A 484 2.33 29.38 37.43
C GLY A 484 2.68 28.45 36.27
N LEU A 485 1.69 27.95 35.53
CA LEU A 485 1.92 27.14 34.34
C LEU A 485 1.73 28.00 33.09
N SER A 486 2.82 28.39 32.47
CA SER A 486 2.87 29.25 31.27
C SER A 486 3.88 28.70 30.24
N PRO A 487 3.82 29.11 28.96
CA PRO A 487 4.88 28.81 28.00
C PRO A 487 6.27 29.28 28.49
N GLU A 488 6.33 30.45 29.13
CA GLU A 488 7.56 31.05 29.68
C GLU A 488 8.14 30.18 30.80
N TRP A 489 7.28 29.67 31.69
CA TRP A 489 7.69 28.72 32.72
C TRP A 489 8.29 27.46 32.11
N ILE A 490 7.65 26.87 31.09
CA ILE A 490 8.15 25.66 30.42
C ILE A 490 9.52 25.92 29.78
N LEU A 491 9.68 27.08 29.12
CA LEU A 491 10.95 27.51 28.52
C LEU A 491 12.04 27.78 29.57
N GLY A 492 11.66 28.03 30.84
CA GLY A 492 12.60 28.38 31.91
C GLY A 492 13.00 29.85 31.91
N LEU A 493 12.12 30.71 31.40
CA LEU A 493 12.31 32.16 31.34
C LEU A 493 11.72 32.89 32.57
N GLU A 494 10.87 32.21 33.34
CA GLU A 494 10.39 32.69 34.64
C GLU A 494 11.38 32.27 35.74
N VAL A 495 11.80 33.25 36.56
CA VAL A 495 12.64 33.07 37.77
C VAL A 495 11.76 32.80 38.98
#